data_AF-D4XTV7-F1
#
_entry.id   AF-D4XTV7-F1
#
_cell.length_a   1.000
_cell.length_b   1.000
_cell.length_c   1.000
_cell.angle_alpha   90.00
_cell.angle_beta   90.00
_cell.angle_gamma   90.00
#
_symmetry.space_group_name_H-M   'P 1'
#
loop_
_entity.id
_entity.type
_entity.pdbx_description
1 polymer ?
#
loop_
_entity_poly.entity_id
_entity_poly.type
_entity_poly.pdbx_seq_one_letter_code
_entity_poly.pdbx_strand_id
1 'polypeptide(L)'
;MKSHLRVHYFQHIAGEGFGSCYEFLKAHKAKITATEFFALPVDLPLELEALPRVDEVDLLIIMGGTMSVNDEANYPWLRLEKRWLRRYLAAGKPAIGLCLGGQLIANALGAAVSRNPHQELGWMDVGRASHIPETCFQFPERINILQWHSETFEIPKGAVHLAENKVCRNQMYQIGRNVLGFQFHPEMTPHALELLIENEEEMAIFDGEYVQPISELKRTLKSRFEQGNQLLNRAIEYVVGV
;
A
#
# COMPACT_ATOMS: atom_id res chain seq x y z
N MET A 1 -9.43 -19.67 -4.21
CA MET A 1 -8.28 -19.03 -4.89
C MET A 1 -7.80 -19.91 -6.04
N LYS A 2 -7.48 -19.35 -7.22
CA LYS A 2 -6.90 -20.13 -8.33
C LYS A 2 -5.63 -20.83 -7.84
N SER A 3 -5.44 -22.11 -8.18
CA SER A 3 -4.32 -22.93 -7.67
C SER A 3 -2.93 -22.49 -8.12
N HIS A 4 -2.83 -21.45 -8.95
CA HIS A 4 -1.60 -20.87 -9.50
C HIS A 4 -1.73 -19.35 -9.69
N LEU A 5 -2.21 -18.61 -8.67
CA LEU A 5 -2.29 -17.15 -8.73
C LEU A 5 -0.89 -16.55 -8.98
N ARG A 6 -0.70 -15.78 -10.05
CA ARG A 6 0.56 -15.05 -10.32
C ARG A 6 0.50 -13.69 -9.63
N VAL A 7 1.18 -13.57 -8.51
CA VAL A 7 1.26 -12.33 -7.74
C VAL A 7 2.55 -11.63 -8.10
N HIS A 8 2.45 -10.35 -8.42
CA HIS A 8 3.61 -9.51 -8.69
C HIS A 8 3.64 -8.35 -7.70
N TYR A 9 4.83 -8.08 -7.17
CA TYR A 9 5.08 -7.00 -6.24
C TYR A 9 5.82 -5.85 -6.94
N PHE A 10 5.39 -4.63 -6.68
CA PHE A 10 6.19 -3.44 -6.94
C PHE A 10 6.78 -2.98 -5.60
N GLN A 11 8.11 -3.00 -5.50
CA GLN A 11 8.87 -2.69 -4.30
C GLN A 11 9.71 -1.44 -4.51
N HIS A 12 9.72 -0.54 -3.52
CA HIS A 12 10.39 0.76 -3.59
C HIS A 12 11.48 0.91 -2.53
N ILE A 13 11.53 0.05 -1.53
CA ILE A 13 12.56 0.10 -0.47
C ILE A 13 13.30 -1.24 -0.42
N ALA A 14 14.63 -1.16 -0.35
CA ALA A 14 15.47 -2.34 -0.19
C ALA A 14 15.16 -3.03 1.16
N GLY A 15 14.88 -4.33 1.12
CA GLY A 15 14.66 -5.12 2.34
C GLY A 15 13.25 -5.04 2.95
N GLU A 16 12.31 -4.30 2.35
CA GLU A 16 10.92 -4.24 2.85
C GLU A 16 10.17 -5.59 2.79
N GLY A 17 10.68 -6.52 1.97
CA GLY A 17 10.13 -7.86 1.83
C GLY A 17 8.74 -7.87 1.20
N PHE A 18 7.99 -8.95 1.45
CA PHE A 18 6.66 -9.18 0.84
C PHE A 18 5.49 -8.91 1.80
N GLY A 19 5.80 -8.36 2.99
CA GLY A 19 4.82 -8.13 4.05
C GLY A 19 4.22 -9.41 4.64
N SER A 20 3.22 -9.23 5.50
CA SER A 20 2.59 -10.31 6.28
C SER A 20 1.83 -11.33 5.45
N CYS A 21 1.37 -10.96 4.25
CA CYS A 21 0.60 -11.83 3.37
C CYS A 21 1.45 -12.85 2.59
N TYR A 22 2.79 -12.81 2.69
CA TYR A 22 3.67 -13.73 1.97
C TYR A 22 3.36 -15.20 2.27
N GLU A 23 3.30 -15.59 3.55
CA GLU A 23 2.99 -16.97 3.95
C GLU A 23 1.57 -17.37 3.55
N PHE A 24 0.62 -16.44 3.62
CA PHE A 24 -0.74 -16.66 3.16
C PHE A 24 -0.79 -16.98 1.65
N LEU A 25 -0.11 -16.19 0.82
CA LEU A 25 -0.02 -16.42 -0.62
C LEU A 25 0.71 -17.73 -0.96
N LYS A 26 1.78 -18.06 -0.22
CA LYS A 26 2.52 -19.32 -0.36
C LYS A 26 1.67 -20.53 -0.03
N ALA A 27 0.89 -20.47 1.05
CA ALA A 27 -0.06 -21.52 1.43
C ALA A 27 -1.11 -21.76 0.32
N HIS A 28 -1.47 -20.71 -0.44
CA HIS A 28 -2.35 -20.78 -1.60
C HIS A 28 -1.64 -21.11 -2.92
N LYS A 29 -0.36 -21.52 -2.87
CA LYS A 29 0.45 -21.90 -4.03
C LYS A 29 0.58 -20.80 -5.08
N ALA A 30 0.54 -19.53 -4.66
CA ALA A 30 0.79 -18.41 -5.54
C ALA A 30 2.23 -18.45 -6.07
N LYS A 31 2.41 -18.07 -7.34
CA LYS A 31 3.72 -17.75 -7.90
C LYS A 31 3.99 -16.27 -7.64
N ILE A 32 4.97 -15.98 -6.79
CA ILE A 32 5.32 -14.61 -6.39
C ILE A 32 6.55 -14.16 -7.18
N THR A 33 6.50 -12.94 -7.68
CA THR A 33 7.58 -12.24 -8.39
C THR A 33 7.60 -10.77 -7.96
N ALA A 34 8.68 -10.05 -8.22
CA ALA A 34 8.79 -8.64 -7.89
C ALA A 34 9.52 -7.84 -8.96
N THR A 35 9.22 -6.54 -9.03
CA THR A 35 10.08 -5.50 -9.58
C THR A 35 10.58 -4.64 -8.42
N GLU A 36 11.90 -4.60 -8.27
CA GLU A 36 12.61 -3.83 -7.25
C GLU A 36 13.03 -2.48 -7.85
N PHE A 37 12.17 -1.45 -7.73
CA PHE A 37 12.42 -0.13 -8.33
C PHE A 37 13.67 0.56 -7.75
N PHE A 38 13.99 0.30 -6.48
CA PHE A 38 15.20 0.80 -5.84
C PHE A 38 16.51 0.26 -6.46
N ALA A 39 16.44 -0.89 -7.14
CA ALA A 39 17.60 -1.51 -7.80
C ALA A 39 17.74 -1.08 -9.27
N LEU A 40 16.77 -0.31 -9.79
CA LEU A 40 16.81 0.14 -11.17
C LEU A 40 17.79 1.31 -11.35
N PRO A 41 18.56 1.34 -12.45
CA PRO A 41 19.47 2.43 -12.75
C PRO A 41 18.70 3.74 -12.96
N VAL A 42 19.04 4.78 -12.20
CA VAL A 42 18.44 6.12 -12.31
C VAL A 42 18.87 6.87 -13.57
N ASP A 43 20.04 6.55 -14.12
CA ASP A 43 20.64 7.26 -15.26
C ASP A 43 20.31 6.64 -16.62
N LEU A 44 19.59 5.52 -16.64
CA LEU A 44 19.24 4.82 -17.88
C LEU A 44 17.75 4.94 -18.18
N PRO A 45 17.36 5.29 -19.42
CA PRO A 45 15.96 5.30 -19.80
C PRO A 45 15.41 3.87 -19.72
N LEU A 46 14.45 3.67 -18.81
CA LEU A 46 13.71 2.42 -18.68
C LEU A 46 12.51 2.44 -19.62
N GLU A 47 12.40 1.39 -20.43
CA GLU A 47 11.26 1.16 -21.30
C GLU A 47 10.18 0.34 -20.59
N LEU A 48 8.94 0.42 -21.08
CA LEU A 48 7.77 -0.21 -20.43
C LEU A 48 7.84 -1.73 -20.50
N GLU A 49 8.58 -2.24 -21.47
CA GLU A 49 8.92 -3.63 -21.75
C GLU A 49 9.85 -4.23 -20.69
N ALA A 50 10.49 -3.41 -19.85
CA ALA A 50 11.26 -3.86 -18.70
C ALA A 50 10.38 -4.32 -17.53
N LEU A 51 9.12 -3.88 -17.48
CA LEU A 51 8.12 -4.33 -16.51
C LEU A 51 7.39 -5.59 -17.03
N PRO A 52 6.86 -6.46 -16.15
CA PRO A 52 6.14 -7.65 -16.57
C PRO A 52 4.97 -7.31 -17.49
N ARG A 53 4.60 -8.25 -18.36
CA ARG A 53 3.42 -8.03 -19.19
C ARG A 53 2.17 -8.03 -18.31
N VAL A 54 1.21 -7.15 -18.59
CA VAL A 54 -0.03 -7.03 -17.79
C VAL A 54 -0.77 -8.35 -17.68
N ASP A 55 -0.78 -9.19 -18.72
CA ASP A 55 -1.40 -10.51 -18.76
C ASP A 55 -0.66 -11.57 -17.93
N GLU A 56 0.57 -11.29 -17.48
CA GLU A 56 1.38 -12.17 -16.64
C GLU A 56 1.08 -12.03 -15.14
N VAL A 57 0.39 -10.96 -14.74
CA VAL A 57 0.17 -10.60 -13.34
C VAL A 57 -1.31 -10.74 -12.98
N ASP A 58 -1.70 -11.76 -12.21
CA ASP A 58 -3.10 -11.96 -11.79
C ASP A 58 -3.51 -11.10 -10.60
N LEU A 59 -2.56 -10.75 -9.73
CA LEU A 59 -2.73 -9.81 -8.63
C LEU A 59 -1.47 -8.95 -8.53
N LEU A 60 -1.63 -7.63 -8.48
CA LEU A 60 -0.56 -6.70 -8.20
C LEU A 60 -0.63 -6.24 -6.74
N ILE A 61 0.50 -6.30 -6.03
CA ILE A 61 0.68 -5.68 -4.72
C ILE A 61 1.74 -4.59 -4.87
N ILE A 62 1.37 -3.34 -4.57
CA ILE A 62 2.26 -2.19 -4.67
C ILE A 62 2.62 -1.78 -3.26
N MET A 63 3.90 -1.89 -2.91
CA MET A 63 4.40 -1.66 -1.56
C MET A 63 4.52 -0.16 -1.25
N GLY A 64 4.85 0.12 0.00
CA GLY A 64 5.17 1.47 0.46
C GLY A 64 6.47 2.00 -0.16
N GLY A 65 6.86 3.19 0.27
CA GLY A 65 8.08 3.85 -0.17
C GLY A 65 8.29 5.15 0.58
N THR A 66 9.53 5.62 0.63
CA THR A 66 9.90 6.90 1.27
C THR A 66 9.69 8.11 0.36
N MET A 67 9.57 7.87 -0.95
CA MET A 67 9.40 8.88 -1.97
C MET A 67 7.97 9.42 -1.99
N SER A 68 7.78 10.65 -2.46
CA SER A 68 6.47 11.10 -2.91
C SER A 68 6.18 10.54 -4.30
N VAL A 69 4.90 10.27 -4.60
CA VAL A 69 4.48 10.01 -5.99
C VAL A 69 4.85 11.16 -6.93
N ASN A 70 5.07 12.37 -6.39
CA ASN A 70 5.38 13.56 -7.16
C ASN A 70 6.88 13.71 -7.49
N ASP A 71 7.75 12.87 -6.93
CA ASP A 71 9.22 12.99 -7.04
C ASP A 71 9.79 12.43 -8.35
N GLU A 72 9.06 12.56 -9.46
CA GLU A 72 9.44 11.98 -10.76
C GLU A 72 10.77 12.51 -11.33
N ALA A 73 11.26 13.63 -10.82
CA ALA A 73 12.58 14.16 -11.19
C ALA A 73 13.73 13.36 -10.53
N ASN A 74 13.54 12.94 -9.28
CA ASN A 74 14.51 12.15 -8.52
C ASN A 74 14.36 10.65 -8.79
N TYR A 75 13.13 10.24 -9.12
CA TYR A 75 12.76 8.85 -9.39
C TYR A 75 12.03 8.74 -10.74
N PRO A 76 12.76 8.79 -11.88
CA PRO A 76 12.14 8.77 -13.21
C PRO A 76 11.28 7.53 -13.49
N TRP A 77 11.56 6.41 -12.81
CA TRP A 77 10.79 5.18 -12.90
C TRP A 77 9.34 5.34 -12.40
N LEU A 78 9.03 6.35 -11.57
CA LEU A 78 7.64 6.64 -11.15
C LEU A 78 6.74 6.93 -12.35
N ARG A 79 7.26 7.60 -13.40
CA ARG A 79 6.50 7.85 -14.64
C ARG A 79 6.16 6.55 -15.36
N LEU A 80 7.13 5.64 -15.40
CA LEU A 80 7.00 4.34 -16.02
C LEU A 80 5.98 3.49 -15.28
N GLU A 81 6.12 3.43 -13.97
CA GLU A 81 5.22 2.69 -13.07
C GLU A 81 3.78 3.21 -13.20
N LYS A 82 3.54 4.52 -13.08
CA LYS A 82 2.20 5.10 -13.25
C LYS A 82 1.61 4.80 -14.62
N ARG A 83 2.42 4.84 -15.69
CA ARG A 83 1.97 4.48 -17.04
C ARG A 83 1.59 3.00 -17.13
N TRP A 84 2.37 2.12 -16.51
CA TRP A 84 2.06 0.69 -16.45
C TRP A 84 0.79 0.43 -15.62
N LEU A 85 0.66 1.07 -14.46
CA LEU A 85 -0.52 0.98 -13.59
C LEU A 85 -1.79 1.36 -14.33
N ARG A 86 -1.80 2.44 -15.11
CA ARG A 86 -2.96 2.80 -15.94
C ARG A 86 -3.38 1.67 -16.88
N ARG A 87 -2.43 0.98 -17.53
CA ARG A 87 -2.72 -0.16 -18.42
C ARG A 87 -3.26 -1.34 -17.63
N TYR A 88 -2.68 -1.63 -16.47
CA TYR A 88 -3.08 -2.72 -15.60
C TYR A 88 -4.51 -2.54 -15.06
N LEU A 89 -4.80 -1.34 -14.55
CA LEU A 89 -6.11 -0.97 -14.02
C LEU A 89 -7.17 -0.94 -15.12
N ALA A 90 -6.85 -0.43 -16.31
CA ALA A 90 -7.75 -0.44 -17.47
C ALA A 90 -8.11 -1.87 -17.95
N ALA A 91 -7.24 -2.85 -17.69
CA ALA A 91 -7.51 -4.26 -17.96
C ALA A 91 -8.41 -4.92 -16.90
N GLY A 92 -8.89 -4.18 -15.89
CA GLY A 92 -9.78 -4.68 -14.86
C GLY A 92 -9.14 -5.75 -13.99
N LYS A 93 -7.84 -5.65 -13.73
CA LYS A 93 -7.09 -6.66 -12.98
C LYS A 93 -6.95 -6.31 -11.49
N PRO A 94 -6.92 -7.32 -10.59
CA PRO A 94 -6.82 -7.10 -9.15
C PRO A 94 -5.56 -6.36 -8.69
N ALA A 95 -5.71 -5.32 -7.87
CA ALA A 95 -4.59 -4.59 -7.29
C ALA A 95 -4.81 -4.20 -5.83
N ILE A 96 -3.74 -4.24 -5.05
CA ILE A 96 -3.67 -3.70 -3.69
C ILE A 96 -2.50 -2.72 -3.63
N GLY A 97 -2.76 -1.48 -3.22
CA GLY A 97 -1.73 -0.48 -2.99
C GLY A 97 -1.61 -0.15 -1.50
N LEU A 98 -0.38 -0.18 -0.96
CA LEU A 98 -0.07 0.02 0.45
C LEU A 98 0.74 1.31 0.62
N CYS A 99 0.28 2.24 1.45
CA CYS A 99 0.90 3.56 1.66
C CYS A 99 1.21 4.27 0.32
N LEU A 100 2.49 4.39 -0.08
CA LEU A 100 2.89 4.90 -1.40
C LEU A 100 2.15 4.18 -2.55
N GLY A 101 1.99 2.86 -2.48
CA GLY A 101 1.27 2.11 -3.51
C GLY A 101 -0.20 2.52 -3.65
N GLY A 102 -0.86 2.85 -2.53
CA GLY A 102 -2.22 3.39 -2.52
C GLY A 102 -2.28 4.78 -3.16
N GLN A 103 -1.26 5.61 -2.92
CA GLN A 103 -1.11 6.92 -3.53
C GLN A 103 -0.80 6.82 -5.03
N LEU A 104 0.02 5.85 -5.46
CA LEU A 104 0.37 5.61 -6.85
C LEU A 104 -0.84 5.20 -7.69
N ILE A 105 -1.69 4.30 -7.18
CA ILE A 105 -2.96 3.95 -7.84
C ILE A 105 -3.84 5.19 -7.99
N ALA A 106 -3.98 5.98 -6.93
CA ALA A 106 -4.81 7.19 -6.94
C ALA A 106 -4.29 8.21 -7.96
N ASN A 107 -2.99 8.48 -7.95
CA ASN A 107 -2.34 9.41 -8.86
C ASN A 107 -2.37 8.93 -10.32
N ALA A 108 -2.21 7.63 -10.57
CA ALA A 108 -2.33 7.05 -11.90
C ALA A 108 -3.71 7.31 -12.53
N LEU A 109 -4.75 7.42 -11.69
CA LEU A 109 -6.14 7.74 -12.06
C LEU A 109 -6.47 9.24 -12.01
N GLY A 110 -5.46 10.09 -11.78
CA GLY A 110 -5.60 11.54 -11.81
C GLY A 110 -6.05 12.18 -10.49
N ALA A 111 -6.10 11.43 -9.39
CA ALA A 111 -6.32 12.03 -8.07
C ALA A 111 -5.06 12.74 -7.57
N ALA A 112 -5.23 13.85 -6.85
CA ALA A 112 -4.10 14.54 -6.26
C ALA A 112 -3.51 13.75 -5.08
N VAL A 113 -2.20 13.86 -4.90
CA VAL A 113 -1.49 13.40 -3.70
C VAL A 113 -0.70 14.58 -3.17
N SER A 114 -0.89 14.89 -1.89
CA SER A 114 -0.34 16.08 -1.25
C SER A 114 -0.03 15.81 0.22
N ARG A 115 0.80 16.65 0.81
CA ARG A 115 1.07 16.63 2.25
C ARG A 115 -0.21 16.74 3.07
N ASN A 116 -0.32 15.92 4.10
CA ASN A 116 -1.34 16.09 5.12
C ASN A 116 -1.01 17.33 5.98
N PRO A 117 -2.03 17.96 6.59
CA PRO A 117 -1.81 18.98 7.62
C PRO A 117 -1.00 18.45 8.83
N HIS A 118 -1.14 17.15 9.11
CA HIS A 118 -0.44 16.45 10.18
C HIS A 118 0.10 15.11 9.67
N GLN A 119 1.30 14.74 10.12
CA GLN A 119 1.87 13.43 9.83
C GLN A 119 1.28 12.39 10.78
N GLU A 120 1.14 11.15 10.33
CA GLU A 120 0.78 10.03 11.19
C GLU A 120 1.92 9.01 11.26
N LEU A 121 2.44 8.78 12.46
CA LEU A 121 3.43 7.74 12.72
C LEU A 121 3.06 6.98 13.98
N GLY A 122 2.86 5.67 13.84
CA GLY A 122 2.53 4.76 14.92
C GLY A 122 1.11 4.20 14.84
N TRP A 123 0.69 3.56 15.93
CA TRP A 123 -0.57 2.82 16.01
C TRP A 123 -1.77 3.72 16.27
N MET A 124 -2.70 3.78 15.33
CA MET A 124 -3.88 4.65 15.40
C MET A 124 -5.17 3.93 15.06
N ASP A 125 -6.26 4.44 15.61
CA ASP A 125 -7.60 3.93 15.30
C ASP A 125 -8.07 4.47 13.96
N VAL A 126 -8.35 3.56 13.03
CA VAL A 126 -9.00 3.82 11.76
C VAL A 126 -10.43 3.29 11.82
N GLY A 127 -11.38 4.15 11.49
CA GLY A 127 -12.81 3.84 11.48
C GLY A 127 -13.34 3.58 10.08
N ARG A 128 -14.44 2.84 10.00
CA ARG A 128 -15.19 2.66 8.75
C ARG A 128 -15.81 3.99 8.32
N ALA A 129 -15.69 4.32 7.03
CA ALA A 129 -16.38 5.48 6.46
C ALA A 129 -17.90 5.28 6.43
N SER A 130 -18.64 6.38 6.37
CA SER A 130 -20.10 6.34 6.27
C SER A 130 -20.56 5.92 4.86
N HIS A 131 -21.74 5.28 4.77
CA HIS A 131 -22.43 4.98 3.51
C HIS A 131 -21.68 4.07 2.52
N ILE A 132 -20.95 3.06 3.01
CA ILE A 132 -20.32 2.04 2.16
C ILE A 132 -21.39 1.09 1.60
N PRO A 133 -21.49 0.89 0.27
CA PRO A 133 -22.39 -0.09 -0.31
C PRO A 133 -22.08 -1.52 0.16
N GLU A 134 -23.11 -2.34 0.39
CA GLU A 134 -22.93 -3.75 0.82
C GLU A 134 -22.10 -4.58 -0.17
N THR A 135 -22.08 -4.19 -1.45
CA THR A 135 -21.28 -4.86 -2.48
C THR A 135 -19.78 -4.56 -2.40
N CYS A 136 -19.38 -3.56 -1.61
CA CYS A 136 -17.98 -3.17 -1.41
C CYS A 136 -17.30 -4.04 -0.34
N PHE A 137 -15.97 -3.92 -0.28
CA PHE A 137 -15.18 -4.53 0.77
C PHE A 137 -15.64 -4.03 2.14
N GLN A 138 -15.98 -4.97 3.01
CA GLN A 138 -16.53 -4.67 4.33
C GLN A 138 -15.39 -4.38 5.32
N PHE A 139 -14.96 -3.12 5.40
CA PHE A 139 -14.01 -2.67 6.41
C PHE A 139 -14.61 -2.82 7.83
N PRO A 140 -13.85 -3.26 8.85
CA PRO A 140 -14.34 -3.33 10.23
C PRO A 140 -14.76 -1.96 10.76
N GLU A 141 -15.69 -1.90 11.72
CA GLU A 141 -16.15 -0.62 12.32
C GLU A 141 -14.98 0.25 12.80
N ARG A 142 -13.98 -0.40 13.41
CA ARG A 142 -12.75 0.21 13.88
C ARG A 142 -11.64 -0.84 13.91
N ILE A 143 -10.42 -0.42 13.60
CA ILE A 143 -9.20 -1.21 13.76
C ILE A 143 -8.08 -0.31 14.26
N ASN A 144 -7.23 -0.82 15.15
CA ASN A 144 -5.99 -0.15 15.53
C ASN A 144 -4.87 -0.65 14.61
N ILE A 145 -4.28 0.23 13.81
CA ILE A 145 -3.37 -0.14 12.73
C ILE A 145 -2.22 0.83 12.59
N LEU A 146 -1.09 0.35 12.06
CA LEU A 146 0.13 1.16 11.94
C LEU A 146 -0.01 2.18 10.81
N GLN A 147 0.27 3.43 11.15
CA GLN A 147 0.44 4.56 10.25
C GLN A 147 1.93 4.91 10.14
N TRP A 148 2.36 5.31 8.94
CA TRP A 148 3.70 5.81 8.70
C TRP A 148 3.73 6.70 7.44
N HIS A 149 3.07 7.85 7.50
CA HIS A 149 2.93 8.71 6.32
C HIS A 149 2.81 10.21 6.65
N SER A 150 3.27 11.04 5.70
CA SER A 150 3.18 12.50 5.75
C SER A 150 2.30 13.09 4.63
N GLU A 151 1.98 12.28 3.61
CA GLU A 151 1.11 12.64 2.50
C GLU A 151 -0.20 11.85 2.55
N THR A 152 -1.19 12.32 1.80
CA THR A 152 -2.47 11.65 1.56
C THR A 152 -2.86 11.77 0.09
N PHE A 153 -3.75 10.88 -0.34
CA PHE A 153 -4.42 10.95 -1.64
C PHE A 153 -5.82 11.56 -1.51
N GLU A 154 -6.29 12.22 -2.56
CA GLU A 154 -7.73 12.39 -2.78
C GLU A 154 -8.36 11.06 -3.17
N ILE A 155 -9.65 10.87 -2.85
CA ILE A 155 -10.38 9.68 -3.28
C ILE A 155 -10.56 9.75 -4.80
N PRO A 156 -10.06 8.76 -5.58
CA PRO A 156 -10.15 8.79 -7.04
C PRO A 156 -11.60 8.88 -7.52
N LYS A 157 -11.84 9.56 -8.64
CA LYS A 157 -13.19 9.69 -9.20
C LYS A 157 -13.78 8.31 -9.48
N GLY A 158 -14.96 8.05 -8.91
CA GLY A 158 -15.66 6.76 -9.04
C GLY A 158 -15.19 5.69 -8.05
N ALA A 159 -14.24 6.00 -7.18
CA ALA A 159 -13.89 5.15 -6.05
C ALA A 159 -14.87 5.33 -4.90
N VAL A 160 -14.98 4.29 -4.07
CA VAL A 160 -15.73 4.30 -2.81
C VAL A 160 -14.74 4.55 -1.68
N HIS A 161 -15.02 5.55 -0.85
CA HIS A 161 -14.27 5.82 0.37
C HIS A 161 -14.66 4.81 1.45
N LEU A 162 -13.69 4.04 1.98
CA LEU A 162 -13.95 2.90 2.86
C LEU A 162 -13.54 3.11 4.32
N ALA A 163 -12.51 3.91 4.55
CA ALA A 163 -12.00 4.11 5.90
C ALA A 163 -11.47 5.54 6.09
N GLU A 164 -11.59 6.04 7.32
CA GLU A 164 -11.17 7.37 7.73
C GLU A 164 -10.68 7.39 9.17
N ASN A 165 -9.88 8.40 9.51
CA ASN A 165 -9.62 8.76 10.91
C ASN A 165 -9.63 10.30 11.06
N LYS A 166 -9.39 10.77 12.28
CA LYS A 166 -9.46 12.20 12.61
C LYS A 166 -8.32 13.06 12.03
N VAL A 167 -7.19 12.44 11.65
CA VAL A 167 -5.97 13.14 11.23
C VAL A 167 -5.87 13.19 9.72
N CYS A 168 -6.03 12.03 9.09
CA CYS A 168 -6.07 11.84 7.65
C CYS A 168 -7.39 11.14 7.29
N ARG A 169 -8.29 11.89 6.66
CA ARG A 169 -9.63 11.42 6.29
C ARG A 169 -9.59 10.24 5.31
N ASN A 170 -8.64 10.24 4.37
CA ASN A 170 -8.64 9.29 3.27
C ASN A 170 -7.71 8.11 3.62
N GLN A 171 -8.19 7.17 4.43
CA GLN A 171 -7.40 6.02 4.90
C GLN A 171 -7.47 4.82 3.97
N MET A 172 -8.62 4.60 3.32
CA MET A 172 -8.81 3.48 2.39
C MET A 172 -9.85 3.81 1.34
N TYR A 173 -9.65 3.33 0.12
CA TYR A 173 -10.64 3.40 -0.95
C TYR A 173 -10.70 2.11 -1.78
N GLN A 174 -11.80 1.97 -2.52
CA GLN A 174 -12.03 0.88 -3.46
C GLN A 174 -12.39 1.41 -4.85
N ILE A 175 -11.86 0.79 -5.89
CA ILE A 175 -12.29 1.01 -7.29
C ILE A 175 -12.80 -0.31 -7.86
N GLY A 176 -13.98 -0.27 -8.48
CA GLY A 176 -14.62 -1.48 -9.00
C GLY A 176 -14.84 -2.52 -7.91
N ARG A 177 -14.45 -3.77 -8.16
CA ARG A 177 -14.56 -4.89 -7.18
C ARG A 177 -13.21 -5.51 -6.83
N ASN A 178 -12.14 -4.94 -7.34
CA ASN A 178 -10.85 -5.63 -7.46
C ASN A 178 -9.65 -4.72 -7.21
N VAL A 179 -9.85 -3.45 -6.87
CA VAL A 179 -8.74 -2.55 -6.54
C VAL A 179 -9.00 -1.91 -5.19
N LEU A 180 -8.02 -2.04 -4.28
CA LEU A 180 -8.04 -1.44 -2.95
C LEU A 180 -6.76 -0.61 -2.74
N GLY A 181 -6.91 0.63 -2.29
CA GLY A 181 -5.81 1.49 -1.89
C GLY A 181 -5.86 1.77 -0.39
N PHE A 182 -4.74 1.59 0.28
CA PHE A 182 -4.56 1.76 1.72
C PHE A 182 -3.55 2.88 1.98
N GLN A 183 -3.84 3.77 2.93
CA GLN A 183 -2.87 4.75 3.43
C GLN A 183 -2.00 4.18 4.56
N PHE A 184 -2.57 3.29 5.36
CA PHE A 184 -1.92 2.60 6.48
C PHE A 184 -1.23 1.30 6.04
N HIS A 185 -0.56 0.64 7.00
CA HIS A 185 0.27 -0.55 6.77
C HIS A 185 -0.34 -1.84 7.36
N PRO A 186 -1.34 -2.46 6.70
CA PRO A 186 -1.90 -3.75 7.14
C PRO A 186 -0.94 -4.93 6.91
N GLU A 187 0.12 -4.74 6.13
CA GLU A 187 1.15 -5.73 5.82
C GLU A 187 2.25 -5.83 6.88
N MET A 188 2.28 -4.90 7.83
CA MET A 188 3.42 -4.75 8.73
C MET A 188 3.64 -6.00 9.59
N THR A 189 4.91 -6.33 9.82
CA THR A 189 5.34 -7.40 10.72
C THR A 189 6.23 -6.85 11.82
N PRO A 190 6.44 -7.56 12.94
CA PRO A 190 7.38 -7.14 13.97
C PRO A 190 8.79 -6.86 13.41
N HIS A 191 9.28 -7.72 12.51
CA HIS A 191 10.59 -7.56 11.89
C HIS A 191 10.65 -6.36 10.94
N ALA A 192 9.61 -6.15 10.13
CA ALA A 192 9.56 -5.00 9.23
C ALA A 192 9.49 -3.68 10.01
N LEU A 193 8.74 -3.63 11.11
CA LEU A 193 8.71 -2.46 11.99
C LEU A 193 10.08 -2.18 12.64
N GLU A 194 10.80 -3.22 13.05
CA GLU A 194 12.15 -3.10 13.61
C GLU A 194 13.10 -2.43 12.60
N LEU A 195 13.10 -2.89 11.34
CA LEU A 195 13.91 -2.30 10.28
C LEU A 195 13.58 -0.82 10.02
N LEU A 196 12.28 -0.45 10.02
CA LEU A 196 11.86 0.95 9.84
C LEU A 196 12.33 1.84 11.00
N ILE A 197 12.25 1.33 12.23
CA ILE A 197 12.68 2.08 13.42
C ILE A 197 14.20 2.27 13.45
N GLU A 198 14.98 1.34 12.88
CA GLU A 198 16.42 1.44 12.77
C GLU A 198 16.88 2.49 11.74
N ASN A 199 16.00 2.93 10.84
CA ASN A 199 16.29 3.99 9.89
C ASN A 199 16.13 5.39 10.53
N GLU A 200 17.19 5.87 11.19
CA GLU A 200 17.18 7.15 11.89
C GLU A 200 16.88 8.36 10.99
N GLU A 201 17.32 8.33 9.72
CA GLU A 201 17.08 9.41 8.76
C GLU A 201 15.60 9.53 8.41
N GLU A 202 14.91 8.41 8.17
CA GLU A 202 13.46 8.41 7.94
C GLU A 202 12.70 8.86 9.19
N MET A 203 13.11 8.40 10.36
CA MET A 203 12.46 8.77 11.63
C MET A 203 12.56 10.27 11.92
N ALA A 204 13.68 10.92 11.56
CA ALA A 204 13.91 12.34 11.81
C ALA A 204 12.96 13.27 11.03
N ILE A 205 12.26 12.75 10.01
CA ILE A 205 11.28 13.50 9.20
C ILE A 205 9.96 13.69 9.95
N PHE A 206 9.67 12.84 10.93
CA PHE A 206 8.39 12.80 11.61
C PHE A 206 8.38 13.61 12.91
N ASP A 207 7.47 14.59 12.98
CA ASP A 207 7.19 15.38 14.17
C ASP A 207 5.70 15.67 14.37
N GLY A 208 5.35 16.16 15.57
CA GLY A 208 4.00 16.64 15.88
C GLY A 208 3.17 15.71 16.76
N GLU A 209 1.90 16.08 16.93
CA GLU A 209 0.97 15.48 17.91
C GLU A 209 0.66 14.00 17.65
N TYR A 210 0.72 13.58 16.39
CA TYR A 210 0.34 12.24 15.94
C TYR A 210 1.55 11.38 15.59
N VAL A 211 2.70 11.66 16.20
CA VAL A 211 3.92 10.87 16.05
C VAL A 211 4.21 10.15 17.37
N GLN A 212 4.07 8.83 17.38
CA GLN A 212 4.36 8.02 18.56
C GLN A 212 5.86 7.96 18.85
N PRO A 213 6.28 8.00 20.13
CA PRO A 213 7.69 7.85 20.47
C PRO A 213 8.25 6.50 20.03
N ILE A 214 9.47 6.50 19.49
CA ILE A 214 10.19 5.29 19.08
C ILE A 214 10.25 4.26 20.21
N SER A 215 10.43 4.71 21.45
CA SER A 215 10.49 3.84 22.63
C SER A 215 9.19 3.06 22.86
N GLU A 216 8.04 3.60 22.46
CA GLU A 216 6.75 2.90 22.50
C GLU A 216 6.62 1.93 21.33
N LEU A 217 7.03 2.34 20.12
CA LEU A 217 6.99 1.47 18.93
C LEU A 217 7.86 0.23 19.09
N LYS A 218 9.06 0.35 19.69
CA LYS A 218 9.93 -0.77 20.04
C LYS A 218 9.30 -1.76 21.03
N ARG A 219 8.25 -1.36 21.76
CA ARG A 219 7.51 -2.19 22.72
C ARG A 219 6.20 -2.74 22.14
N THR A 220 5.98 -2.59 20.84
CA THR A 220 4.79 -3.12 20.17
C THR A 220 4.70 -4.63 20.33
N LEU A 221 3.57 -5.10 20.85
CA LEU A 221 3.30 -6.53 20.97
C LEU A 221 2.95 -7.14 19.61
N LYS A 222 3.40 -8.37 19.35
CA LYS A 222 3.10 -9.12 18.13
C LYS A 222 1.59 -9.20 17.81
N SER A 223 0.74 -9.25 18.84
CA SER A 223 -0.71 -9.29 18.67
C SER A 223 -1.31 -8.04 18.01
N ARG A 224 -0.62 -6.89 18.06
CA ARG A 224 -1.08 -5.66 17.39
C ARG A 224 -1.11 -5.77 15.87
N PHE A 225 -0.21 -6.57 15.29
CA PHE A 225 -0.11 -6.76 13.84
C PHE A 225 -1.19 -7.69 13.29
N GLU A 226 -1.76 -8.57 14.13
CA GLU A 226 -2.63 -9.66 13.68
C GLU A 226 -3.90 -9.16 12.98
N GLN A 227 -4.52 -8.10 13.50
CA GLN A 227 -5.74 -7.55 12.91
C GLN A 227 -5.47 -6.95 11.53
N GLY A 228 -4.37 -6.20 11.38
CA GLY A 228 -3.95 -5.66 10.08
C GLY A 228 -3.62 -6.77 9.08
N ASN A 229 -2.89 -7.79 9.52
CA ASN A 229 -2.51 -8.91 8.66
C ASN A 229 -3.73 -9.71 8.17
N GLN A 230 -4.72 -9.93 9.04
CA GLN A 230 -5.98 -10.56 8.67
C GLN A 230 -6.82 -9.69 7.73
N LEU A 231 -6.83 -8.37 7.94
CA LEU A 231 -7.46 -7.41 7.04
C LEU A 231 -6.86 -7.49 5.64
N LEU A 232 -5.52 -7.55 5.52
CA LEU A 232 -4.84 -7.69 4.23
C LEU A 232 -5.17 -9.01 3.54
N ASN A 233 -5.16 -10.13 4.26
CA ASN A 233 -5.51 -11.43 3.68
C ASN A 233 -6.96 -11.44 3.14
N ARG A 234 -7.91 -10.88 3.90
CA ARG A 234 -9.29 -10.71 3.44
C ARG A 234 -9.40 -9.78 2.23
N ALA A 235 -8.59 -8.72 2.19
CA ALA A 235 -8.54 -7.80 1.06
C ALA A 235 -8.04 -8.51 -0.20
N ILE A 236 -7.02 -9.36 -0.08
CA ILE A 236 -6.51 -10.21 -1.16
C ILE A 236 -7.62 -11.16 -1.66
N GLU A 237 -8.29 -11.88 -0.77
CA GLU A 237 -9.40 -12.78 -1.12
C GLU A 237 -10.52 -12.04 -1.86
N TYR A 238 -10.90 -10.87 -1.34
CA TYR A 238 -11.93 -10.03 -1.94
C TYR A 238 -11.57 -9.62 -3.38
N VAL A 239 -10.37 -9.06 -3.60
CA VAL A 239 -10.02 -8.52 -4.93
C VAL A 239 -9.77 -9.62 -5.96
N VAL A 240 -9.35 -10.82 -5.54
CA VAL A 240 -9.17 -11.97 -6.44
C VAL A 240 -10.44 -12.81 -6.61
N GLY A 241 -11.55 -12.42 -5.95
CA GLY A 241 -12.88 -13.01 -6.12
C GLY A 241 -13.00 -14.41 -5.51
N VAL A 242 -12.50 -14.58 -4.28
CA VAL A 242 -12.51 -15.86 -3.54
C VAL A 242 -13.42 -15.76 -2.33
#